data_AF-A0A671EIS5-F1
#
_entry.id   AF-A0A671EIS5-F1
#
_cell.length_a   1.000
_cell.length_b   1.000
_cell.length_c   1.000
_cell.angle_alpha   90.00
_cell.angle_beta   90.00
_cell.angle_gamma   90.00
#
_symmetry.space_group_name_H-M   'P 1'
#
loop_
_entity.id
_entity.type
_entity.pdbx_description
1 polymer ?
#
loop_
_entity_poly.entity_id
_entity_poly.type
_entity_poly.pdbx_seq_one_letter_code
_entity_poly.pdbx_strand_id
1 'polypeptide(L)'
;MPIPALSAQVPTASAVTTGQDRVHQQRAAPQEWKHMWCPPGFYLSEFSGDCAPCTRGMDFTSHSNNLSSCQVCSSCRPDEEEISSCTPTKDSECRCKSGTFLEENSPELCQRCSTRCPDGMVEAEPCTSWSDLQCVKQESGTQATGEAPVPGESVSTARGRPPLPFPPQAVHSRCLELYWGLCVPWWCCC
;
A
#
# COMPACT_ATOMS: atom_id res chain seq x y z
N MET A 1 -76.91 -41.62 -46.67
CA MET A 1 -77.76 -40.56 -47.25
C MET A 1 -79.05 -40.49 -46.43
N PRO A 2 -79.56 -39.32 -46.01
CA PRO A 2 -79.34 -38.00 -46.60
C PRO A 2 -78.70 -36.96 -45.67
N ILE A 3 -78.18 -35.91 -46.31
CA ILE A 3 -77.84 -34.59 -45.76
C ILE A 3 -79.06 -33.68 -46.00
N PRO A 4 -79.28 -32.66 -45.17
CA PRO A 4 -79.27 -31.31 -45.74
C PRO A 4 -78.38 -30.33 -44.94
N ALA A 5 -77.67 -29.49 -45.69
CA ALA A 5 -77.05 -28.23 -45.26
C ALA A 5 -78.17 -27.20 -44.93
N LEU A 6 -77.99 -26.04 -44.29
CA LEU A 6 -76.91 -25.07 -44.13
C LEU A 6 -77.43 -24.05 -43.09
N SER A 7 -76.59 -23.39 -42.30
CA SER A 7 -76.53 -21.90 -42.19
C SER A 7 -75.71 -21.46 -40.97
N ALA A 8 -74.75 -20.58 -41.23
CA ALA A 8 -73.87 -19.96 -40.25
C ALA A 8 -74.55 -18.78 -39.56
N GLN A 9 -74.36 -18.62 -38.25
CA GLN A 9 -74.39 -17.31 -37.58
C GLN A 9 -73.40 -17.30 -36.42
N VAL A 10 -72.46 -16.35 -36.47
CA VAL A 10 -71.58 -15.97 -35.35
C VAL A 10 -72.13 -14.66 -34.79
N PRO A 11 -72.23 -14.52 -33.46
CA PRO A 11 -72.00 -13.22 -32.80
C PRO A 11 -70.96 -13.37 -31.68
N THR A 12 -69.79 -12.74 -31.82
CA THR A 12 -69.36 -11.50 -31.12
C THR A 12 -69.47 -11.49 -29.59
N ALA A 13 -68.28 -11.67 -28.98
CA ALA A 13 -67.75 -11.08 -27.76
C ALA A 13 -68.70 -10.42 -26.73
N SER A 14 -68.58 -10.84 -25.46
CA SER A 14 -67.90 -10.02 -24.43
C SER A 14 -67.85 -10.67 -23.05
N ALA A 15 -66.72 -10.42 -22.38
CA ALA A 15 -66.50 -10.29 -20.94
C ALA A 15 -66.74 -11.49 -20.00
N VAL A 16 -65.67 -12.26 -19.76
CA VAL A 16 -65.43 -12.86 -18.44
C VAL A 16 -64.46 -11.96 -17.70
N THR A 17 -64.96 -11.25 -16.70
CA THR A 17 -64.13 -10.70 -15.62
C THR A 17 -63.87 -11.83 -14.63
N THR A 18 -62.61 -12.20 -14.47
CA THR A 18 -62.15 -12.83 -13.23
C THR A 18 -60.77 -12.26 -12.94
N GLY A 19 -60.74 -11.37 -11.94
CA GLY A 19 -59.49 -10.88 -11.37
C GLY A 19 -58.79 -11.98 -10.57
N GLN A 20 -57.54 -11.66 -10.18
CA GLN A 20 -56.60 -12.51 -9.41
C GLN A 20 -56.08 -13.69 -10.25
N ASP A 21 -54.92 -13.58 -10.88
CA ASP A 21 -53.64 -13.58 -10.16
C ASP A 21 -52.57 -12.88 -11.00
N ARG A 22 -52.24 -11.64 -10.63
CA ARG A 22 -51.02 -10.94 -11.07
C ARG A 22 -50.09 -10.88 -9.88
N VAL A 23 -49.61 -12.03 -9.43
CA VAL A 23 -48.56 -12.11 -8.41
C VAL A 23 -47.34 -12.76 -9.04
N HIS A 24 -46.36 -11.91 -9.32
CA HIS A 24 -44.94 -12.22 -9.52
C HIS A 24 -44.61 -13.35 -10.52
N GLN A 25 -44.73 -13.04 -11.80
CA GLN A 25 -43.73 -13.54 -12.74
C GLN A 25 -42.98 -12.37 -13.38
N GLN A 26 -42.37 -11.55 -12.53
CA GLN A 26 -41.03 -11.11 -12.86
C GLN A 26 -40.19 -12.37 -12.95
N ARG A 27 -40.12 -12.97 -14.15
CA ARG A 27 -38.89 -13.63 -14.55
C ARG A 27 -37.83 -12.56 -14.39
N ALA A 28 -37.12 -12.61 -13.28
CA ALA A 28 -35.78 -12.07 -13.25
C ALA A 28 -35.12 -12.65 -14.51
N ALA A 29 -34.67 -11.78 -15.40
CA ALA A 29 -33.72 -12.19 -16.43
C ALA A 29 -32.67 -13.05 -15.72
N PRO A 30 -32.26 -14.21 -16.26
CA PRO A 30 -31.08 -14.87 -15.74
C PRO A 30 -30.03 -13.76 -15.71
N GLN A 31 -29.55 -13.47 -14.51
CA GLN A 31 -28.51 -12.50 -14.30
C GLN A 31 -27.24 -13.13 -14.89
N GLU A 32 -27.17 -13.20 -16.22
CA GLU A 32 -26.03 -13.59 -17.05
C GLU A 32 -25.04 -12.42 -17.04
N TRP A 33 -24.73 -11.90 -15.86
CA TRP A 33 -23.48 -11.22 -15.64
C TRP A 33 -22.59 -12.26 -14.99
N LYS A 34 -21.99 -13.10 -15.85
CA LYS A 34 -20.75 -13.80 -15.53
C LYS A 34 -19.88 -12.77 -14.80
N HIS A 35 -19.60 -13.01 -13.52
CA HIS A 35 -18.89 -12.05 -12.68
C HIS A 35 -17.57 -11.75 -13.39
N MET A 36 -17.47 -10.59 -14.05
CA MET A 36 -16.27 -10.20 -14.80
C MET A 36 -15.05 -10.05 -13.87
N TRP A 37 -15.31 -10.07 -12.57
CA TRP A 37 -14.33 -9.90 -11.51
C TRP A 37 -14.67 -10.84 -10.34
N CYS A 38 -13.71 -11.65 -9.94
CA CYS A 38 -13.74 -12.49 -8.77
C CYS A 38 -13.16 -11.77 -7.55
N PRO A 39 -13.65 -12.08 -6.34
CA PRO A 39 -13.08 -11.53 -5.10
C PRO A 39 -11.66 -12.08 -4.85
N PRO A 40 -10.88 -11.46 -3.94
CA PRO A 40 -9.61 -12.01 -3.47
C PRO A 40 -9.76 -13.45 -2.97
N GLY A 41 -8.77 -14.30 -3.21
CA GLY A 41 -8.84 -15.73 -2.90
C GLY A 41 -9.53 -16.58 -3.96
N PHE A 42 -9.98 -15.98 -5.06
CA PHE A 42 -10.62 -16.66 -6.17
C PHE A 42 -10.06 -16.17 -7.51
N TYR A 43 -10.24 -16.97 -8.55
CA TYR A 43 -9.89 -16.68 -9.93
C TYR A 43 -11.07 -17.05 -10.86
N LEU A 44 -11.11 -16.49 -12.07
CA LEU A 44 -12.17 -16.76 -13.03
C LEU A 44 -11.87 -18.05 -13.80
N SER A 45 -12.69 -19.08 -13.58
CA SER A 45 -12.57 -20.34 -14.30
C SER A 45 -12.98 -20.17 -15.76
N GLU A 46 -12.07 -20.43 -16.70
CA GLU A 46 -12.37 -20.43 -18.14
C GLU A 46 -13.47 -21.44 -18.50
N PHE A 47 -13.54 -22.56 -17.76
CA PHE A 47 -14.45 -23.67 -18.07
C PHE A 47 -15.89 -23.42 -17.61
N SER A 48 -16.08 -22.96 -16.37
CA SER A 48 -17.42 -22.71 -15.83
C SER A 48 -17.86 -21.26 -15.98
N GLY A 49 -16.91 -20.34 -16.12
CA GLY A 49 -17.16 -18.90 -16.03
C GLY A 49 -17.42 -18.41 -14.60
N ASP A 50 -17.32 -19.27 -13.60
CA ASP A 50 -17.49 -18.94 -12.19
C ASP A 50 -16.15 -18.66 -11.50
N CYS A 51 -16.23 -18.07 -10.30
CA CYS A 51 -15.07 -17.85 -9.45
C CYS A 51 -14.68 -19.14 -8.71
N ALA A 52 -13.53 -19.70 -9.09
CA ALA A 52 -12.93 -20.86 -8.43
C ALA A 52 -11.94 -20.42 -7.34
N PRO A 53 -11.84 -21.12 -6.20
CA PRO A 53 -10.97 -20.72 -5.10
C PRO A 53 -9.49 -21.03 -5.38
N CYS A 54 -8.60 -20.23 -4.81
CA CYS A 54 -7.17 -20.54 -4.71
C CYS A 54 -6.91 -21.64 -3.67
N THR A 55 -5.85 -22.40 -3.89
CA THR A 55 -5.32 -23.45 -3.02
C THR A 55 -4.38 -22.85 -1.97
N ARG A 56 -4.79 -22.91 -0.70
CA ARG A 56 -3.99 -22.44 0.43
C ARG A 56 -2.59 -23.06 0.40
N GLY A 57 -1.57 -22.20 0.46
CA GLY A 57 -0.16 -22.62 0.48
C GLY A 57 0.44 -22.94 -0.89
N MET A 58 -0.34 -22.89 -1.97
CA MET A 58 0.15 -23.06 -3.34
C MET A 58 -0.02 -21.79 -4.16
N ASP A 59 -1.17 -21.14 -4.07
CA ASP A 59 -1.46 -19.94 -4.85
C ASP A 59 -2.42 -18.97 -4.12
N PHE A 60 -2.46 -17.74 -4.62
CA PHE A 60 -3.22 -16.65 -4.02
C PHE A 60 -3.67 -15.60 -5.06
N THR A 61 -4.65 -14.79 -4.67
CA THR A 61 -5.00 -13.52 -5.32
C THR A 61 -5.31 -12.47 -4.25
N SER A 62 -4.55 -11.37 -4.23
CA SER A 62 -4.65 -10.35 -3.18
C SER A 62 -5.80 -9.36 -3.36
N HIS A 63 -6.21 -9.15 -4.60
CA HIS A 63 -7.24 -8.20 -4.97
C HIS A 63 -8.30 -8.88 -5.81
N SER A 64 -9.44 -8.19 -5.94
CA SER A 64 -10.43 -8.57 -6.93
C SER A 64 -9.72 -8.67 -8.28
N ASN A 65 -9.91 -9.77 -9.00
CA ASN A 65 -9.22 -10.03 -10.27
C ASN A 65 -10.13 -10.73 -11.29
N ASN A 66 -9.67 -10.83 -12.53
CA ASN A 66 -10.30 -11.63 -13.60
C ASN A 66 -9.31 -12.66 -14.17
N LEU A 67 -8.32 -13.07 -13.37
CA LEU A 67 -7.27 -13.98 -13.80
C LEU A 67 -7.85 -15.36 -14.08
N SER A 68 -7.31 -16.06 -15.07
CA SER A 68 -7.69 -17.44 -15.40
C SER A 68 -7.10 -18.49 -14.43
N SER A 69 -6.21 -18.06 -13.53
CA SER A 69 -5.63 -18.86 -12.44
C SER A 69 -5.15 -17.94 -11.31
N CYS A 70 -4.96 -18.50 -10.11
CA CYS A 70 -4.30 -17.78 -9.03
C CYS A 70 -2.79 -17.62 -9.29
N GLN A 71 -2.16 -16.69 -8.57
CA GLN A 71 -0.71 -16.49 -8.61
C GLN A 71 -0.03 -17.46 -7.66
N VAL A 72 1.01 -18.14 -8.12
CA VAL A 72 1.76 -19.08 -7.27
C VAL A 72 2.39 -18.33 -6.11
N CYS A 73 2.33 -18.91 -4.91
CA CYS A 73 2.98 -18.36 -3.74
C CYS A 73 4.49 -18.24 -3.96
N SER A 74 5.07 -17.15 -3.49
CA SER A 74 6.53 -17.03 -3.37
C SER A 74 7.06 -18.06 -2.37
N SER A 75 8.33 -18.42 -2.51
CA SER A 75 9.02 -19.28 -1.55
C SER A 75 10.22 -18.52 -1.01
N CYS A 76 10.31 -18.42 0.31
CA CYS A 76 11.43 -17.72 0.96
C CYS A 76 12.75 -18.40 0.65
N ARG A 77 13.77 -17.60 0.42
CA ARG A 77 15.12 -18.08 0.13
C ARG A 77 15.78 -18.64 1.41
N PRO A 78 16.85 -19.45 1.28
CA PRO A 78 17.54 -20.02 2.44
C PRO A 78 18.11 -18.99 3.43
N ASP A 79 18.40 -17.78 2.97
CA ASP A 79 18.88 -16.62 3.72
C ASP A 79 17.76 -15.73 4.27
N GLU A 80 16.51 -16.03 3.92
CA GLU A 80 15.31 -15.38 4.43
C GLU A 80 14.60 -16.26 5.47
N GLU A 81 13.70 -15.63 6.21
CA GLU A 81 12.78 -16.25 7.13
C GLU A 81 11.34 -15.92 6.70
N GLU A 82 10.46 -16.92 6.77
CA GLU A 82 9.03 -16.73 6.51
C GLU A 82 8.37 -16.03 7.71
N ILE A 83 7.95 -14.78 7.51
CA ILE A 83 7.26 -13.97 8.50
C ILE A 83 5.76 -14.27 8.49
N SER A 84 5.20 -14.56 7.31
CA SER A 84 3.82 -15.01 7.19
C SER A 84 3.67 -16.03 6.07
N SER A 85 2.98 -17.12 6.37
CA SER A 85 2.66 -18.18 5.41
C SER A 85 1.71 -17.72 4.31
N CYS A 86 1.83 -18.30 3.12
CA CYS A 86 0.91 -18.02 2.02
C CYS A 86 -0.54 -18.48 2.31
N THR A 87 -1.49 -17.62 1.96
CA THR A 87 -2.93 -17.85 2.10
C THR A 87 -3.62 -17.57 0.76
N PRO A 88 -4.85 -18.04 0.53
CA PRO A 88 -5.57 -17.74 -0.72
C PRO A 88 -5.62 -16.24 -1.07
N THR A 89 -5.56 -15.35 -0.08
CA THR A 89 -5.69 -13.90 -0.27
C THR A 89 -4.38 -13.12 -0.09
N LYS A 90 -3.27 -13.76 0.29
CA LYS A 90 -2.00 -13.07 0.58
C LYS A 90 -0.84 -14.00 0.29
N ASP A 91 0.16 -13.50 -0.42
CA ASP A 91 1.42 -14.21 -0.61
C ASP A 91 2.13 -14.52 0.72
N SER A 92 3.10 -15.43 0.67
CA SER A 92 4.09 -15.54 1.73
C SER A 92 4.86 -14.22 1.86
N GLU A 93 5.18 -13.84 3.10
CA GLU A 93 6.03 -12.68 3.37
C GLU A 93 7.39 -13.17 3.87
N CYS A 94 8.44 -12.88 3.11
CA CYS A 94 9.81 -13.27 3.42
C CYS A 94 10.61 -12.05 3.89
N ARG A 95 11.54 -12.27 4.81
CA ARG A 95 12.43 -11.22 5.32
C ARG A 95 13.82 -11.76 5.55
N CYS A 96 14.83 -10.94 5.26
CA CYS A 96 16.21 -11.27 5.59
C CYS A 96 16.37 -11.61 7.08
N LYS A 97 17.16 -12.64 7.37
CA LYS A 97 17.45 -13.08 8.73
C LYS A 97 18.15 -11.98 9.53
N SER A 98 18.05 -12.06 10.85
CA SER A 98 18.70 -11.07 11.73
C SER A 98 20.19 -10.92 11.44
N GLY A 99 20.65 -9.67 11.33
CA GLY A 99 22.03 -9.34 10.94
C GLY A 99 22.27 -9.38 9.43
N THR A 100 21.22 -9.47 8.62
CA THR A 100 21.28 -9.30 7.17
C THR A 100 20.19 -8.35 6.67
N PHE A 101 20.43 -7.73 5.52
CA PHE A 101 19.54 -6.75 4.91
C PHE A 101 19.42 -6.99 3.40
N LEU A 102 18.28 -6.59 2.83
CA LEU A 102 18.08 -6.59 1.39
C LEU A 102 18.54 -5.25 0.82
N GLU A 103 19.51 -5.27 -0.08
CA GLU A 103 19.99 -4.05 -0.73
C GLU A 103 19.18 -3.77 -2.01
N GLU A 104 18.80 -2.52 -2.25
CA GLU A 104 18.03 -2.12 -3.44
C GLU A 104 18.73 -2.51 -4.77
N ASN A 105 20.06 -2.46 -4.79
CA ASN A 105 20.87 -2.81 -5.96
C ASN A 105 21.06 -4.33 -6.13
N SER A 106 20.78 -5.13 -5.10
CA SER A 106 20.92 -6.59 -5.13
C SER A 106 19.76 -7.29 -4.42
N PRO A 107 18.54 -7.19 -4.97
CA PRO A 107 17.34 -7.79 -4.37
C PRO A 107 17.32 -9.32 -4.41
N GLU A 108 18.36 -9.97 -4.96
CA GLU A 108 18.46 -11.42 -5.08
C GLU A 108 19.11 -12.09 -3.86
N LEU A 109 19.78 -11.33 -2.98
CA LEU A 109 20.53 -11.89 -1.84
C LEU A 109 20.50 -10.98 -0.62
N CYS A 110 20.27 -11.56 0.56
CA CYS A 110 20.43 -10.87 1.84
C CYS A 110 21.92 -10.66 2.15
N GLN A 111 22.34 -9.40 2.19
CA GLN A 111 23.70 -8.99 2.53
C GLN A 111 23.90 -8.93 4.04
N ARG A 112 25.10 -9.20 4.53
CA ARG A 112 25.40 -9.11 5.97
C ARG A 112 25.54 -7.66 6.38
N CYS A 113 24.95 -7.32 7.52
CA CYS A 113 25.13 -6.01 8.13
C CYS A 113 26.62 -5.78 8.48
N SER A 114 27.09 -4.55 8.27
CA SER A 114 28.30 -4.04 8.86
C SER A 114 28.16 -4.03 10.38
N THR A 115 29.19 -4.52 11.08
CA THR A 115 29.15 -4.62 12.55
C THR A 115 29.60 -3.35 13.26
N ARG A 116 30.38 -2.50 12.57
CA ARG A 116 30.93 -1.24 13.07
C ARG A 116 31.14 -0.27 11.91
N CYS A 117 31.05 1.01 12.23
CA CYS A 117 31.45 2.06 11.31
C CYS A 117 32.98 2.09 11.12
N PRO A 118 33.46 2.54 9.96
CA PRO A 118 34.87 2.81 9.74
C PRO A 118 35.45 3.80 10.76
N ASP A 119 36.78 3.77 10.95
CA ASP A 119 37.46 4.67 11.88
C ASP A 119 37.16 6.15 11.57
N GLY A 120 36.82 6.92 12.61
CA GLY A 120 36.45 8.34 12.49
C GLY A 120 34.98 8.59 12.12
N MET A 121 34.15 7.55 12.05
CA MET A 121 32.70 7.64 11.88
C MET A 121 31.96 7.03 13.07
N VAL A 122 30.78 7.56 13.35
CA VAL A 122 29.85 7.07 14.38
C VAL A 122 28.58 6.55 13.73
N GLU A 123 27.96 5.56 14.37
CA GLU A 123 26.66 5.02 13.95
C GLU A 123 25.60 6.12 14.02
N ALA A 124 24.90 6.31 12.90
CA ALA A 124 23.75 7.21 12.80
C ALA A 124 22.45 6.41 12.91
N GLU A 125 22.31 5.35 12.13
CA GLU A 125 21.15 4.47 12.15
C GLU A 125 21.60 3.01 12.19
N PRO A 126 20.92 2.15 12.97
CA PRO A 126 21.26 0.75 13.07
C PRO A 126 20.93 0.01 11.76
N CYS A 127 21.53 -1.18 11.60
CA CYS A 127 21.15 -2.06 10.49
C CYS A 127 19.68 -2.52 10.62
N THR A 128 18.95 -2.49 9.52
CA THR A 128 17.58 -2.99 9.41
C THR A 128 17.53 -4.14 8.41
N SER A 129 16.38 -4.81 8.23
CA SER A 129 16.26 -5.83 7.18
C SER A 129 16.27 -5.28 5.74
N TRP A 130 16.33 -3.95 5.57
CA TRP A 130 16.23 -3.25 4.28
C TRP A 130 17.41 -2.29 4.03
N SER A 131 18.28 -2.10 5.02
CA SER A 131 19.39 -1.15 4.94
C SER A 131 20.54 -1.56 5.86
N ASP A 132 21.77 -1.37 5.41
CA ASP A 132 22.94 -1.54 6.27
C ASP A 132 23.02 -0.44 7.34
N LEU A 133 23.90 -0.67 8.33
CA LEU A 133 24.38 0.30 9.30
C LEU A 133 24.77 1.61 8.60
N GLN A 134 24.14 2.73 8.97
CA GLN A 134 24.49 4.04 8.45
C GLN A 134 25.50 4.72 9.36
N CYS A 135 26.55 5.27 8.75
CA CYS A 135 27.67 5.89 9.44
C CYS A 135 27.83 7.35 9.04
N VAL A 136 28.04 8.23 10.01
CA VAL A 136 28.31 9.66 9.79
C VAL A 136 29.66 10.04 10.38
N LYS A 137 30.31 11.05 9.79
CA LYS A 137 31.56 11.57 10.36
C LYS A 137 31.28 12.16 11.74
N GLN A 138 32.16 11.85 12.68
CA GLN A 138 32.10 12.47 13.99
C GLN A 138 32.46 13.95 13.83
N GLU A 139 31.48 14.85 13.98
CA GLU A 139 31.78 16.29 13.97
C GLU A 139 32.57 16.63 15.23
N SER A 140 33.87 16.86 15.06
CA SER A 140 34.73 17.39 16.10
C SER A 140 34.27 18.81 16.42
N GLY A 141 33.40 18.96 17.41
CA GLY A 141 33.07 20.24 18.01
C GLY A 141 34.34 20.93 18.51
N THR A 142 34.86 21.88 17.73
CA THR A 142 35.80 22.90 18.17
C THR A 142 35.04 24.22 18.00
N GLN A 143 34.62 24.90 19.06
CA GLN A 143 35.53 25.66 19.91
C GLN A 143 34.85 25.94 21.27
N ALA A 144 35.35 25.33 22.34
CA ALA A 144 35.27 25.90 23.68
C ALA A 144 36.70 25.94 24.21
N THR A 145 37.42 26.99 23.86
CA THR A 145 38.66 27.38 24.54
C THR A 145 38.27 27.81 25.95
N GLY A 146 38.15 26.84 26.84
CA GLY A 146 38.05 27.05 28.27
C GLY A 146 39.44 27.35 28.81
N GLU A 147 39.85 28.62 28.74
CA GLU A 147 41.00 29.10 29.49
C GLU A 147 40.50 29.64 30.84
N ALA A 148 40.97 29.02 31.92
CA ALA A 148 40.64 29.40 33.29
C ALA A 148 41.20 30.81 33.62
N PRO A 149 40.45 31.70 34.30
CA PRO A 149 41.02 32.97 34.74
C PRO A 149 41.83 32.79 36.03
N VAL A 150 43.11 33.17 35.99
CA VAL A 150 43.92 33.52 37.17
C VAL A 150 43.45 34.89 37.70
N PRO A 151 43.37 35.12 39.02
CA PRO A 151 42.87 36.37 39.58
C PRO A 151 43.95 37.47 39.56
N GLY A 152 43.63 38.64 39.02
CA GLY A 152 44.48 39.83 39.10
C GLY A 152 43.80 41.06 38.50
N GLU A 153 43.44 42.00 39.35
CA GLU A 153 42.70 43.22 39.03
C GLU A 153 43.55 44.26 38.25
N SER A 154 42.91 45.01 37.34
CA SER A 154 43.00 46.48 37.32
C SER A 154 42.00 47.08 36.31
N VAL A 155 41.32 48.13 36.78
CA VAL A 155 40.23 48.86 36.11
C VAL A 155 40.77 49.77 35.02
N SER A 156 40.10 49.81 33.86
CA SER A 156 39.94 51.07 33.12
C SER A 156 38.66 51.07 32.27
N THR A 157 37.87 52.11 32.51
CA THR A 157 36.53 52.36 32.02
C THR A 157 36.57 52.93 30.60
N ALA A 158 35.90 52.28 29.63
CA ALA A 158 35.41 52.97 28.44
C ALA A 158 34.13 52.32 27.89
N ARG A 159 33.11 53.17 27.80
CA ARG A 159 31.69 52.94 27.50
C ARG A 159 31.47 52.48 26.06
N GLY A 160 30.82 51.34 25.86
CA GLY A 160 30.33 50.83 24.56
C GLY A 160 28.91 50.27 24.69
N ARG A 161 28.06 50.50 23.69
CA ARG A 161 26.59 50.41 23.69
C ARG A 161 25.99 49.03 24.04
N PRO A 162 24.75 48.99 24.60
CA PRO A 162 24.01 47.75 24.78
C PRO A 162 23.58 47.13 23.44
N PRO A 163 23.58 45.80 23.30
CA PRO A 163 23.02 45.11 22.14
C PRO A 163 21.49 45.23 22.12
N LEU A 164 20.92 45.45 20.94
CA LEU A 164 19.48 45.36 20.70
C LEU A 164 19.03 43.89 20.70
N PRO A 165 17.84 43.56 21.21
CA PRO A 165 17.30 42.21 21.17
C PRO A 165 16.84 41.86 19.74
N PHE A 166 17.41 40.80 19.17
CA PHE A 166 16.91 40.20 17.94
C PHE A 166 15.66 39.37 18.25
N PRO A 167 14.56 39.51 17.47
CA PRO A 167 13.37 38.70 17.63
C PRO A 167 13.59 37.24 17.15
N PRO A 168 12.85 36.27 17.71
CA PRO A 168 13.02 34.85 17.40
C PRO A 168 12.63 34.55 15.95
N GLN A 169 13.47 33.80 15.24
CA GLN A 169 13.09 33.23 13.96
C GLN A 169 11.96 32.22 14.18
N ALA A 170 10.85 32.50 13.52
CA ALA A 170 9.64 31.71 13.57
C ALA A 170 9.91 30.28 13.09
N VAL A 171 9.56 29.33 13.95
CA VAL A 171 9.36 27.92 13.59
C VAL A 171 8.36 27.85 12.43
N HIS A 172 8.83 27.38 11.28
CA HIS A 172 7.98 27.12 10.13
C HIS A 172 7.19 25.83 10.37
N SER A 173 6.14 25.90 11.19
CA SER A 173 5.06 24.91 11.16
C SER A 173 4.33 25.06 9.83
N ARG A 174 4.43 24.04 8.98
CA ARG A 174 3.52 23.86 7.85
C ARG A 174 2.78 22.55 8.08
N CYS A 175 1.53 22.67 8.53
CA CYS A 175 0.34 22.78 7.68
C CYS A 175 -0.14 21.39 7.29
N LEU A 176 -0.99 20.84 8.15
CA LEU A 176 -2.00 19.87 7.75
C LEU A 176 -2.96 20.58 6.77
N GLU A 177 -3.05 20.03 5.57
CA GLU A 177 -4.22 19.90 4.69
C GLU A 177 -5.27 21.03 4.67
N LEU A 178 -5.53 21.56 3.47
CA LEU A 178 -6.77 21.25 2.73
C LEU A 178 -6.84 22.04 1.41
N TYR A 179 -7.04 21.27 0.34
CA TYR A 179 -7.80 21.60 -0.87
C TYR A 179 -7.34 22.77 -1.77
N TRP A 180 -6.92 22.33 -2.97
CA TRP A 180 -6.99 23.01 -4.26
C TRP A 180 -5.90 24.04 -4.59
N GLY A 181 -4.96 23.62 -5.46
CA GLY A 181 -4.20 24.54 -6.30
C GLY A 181 -2.70 24.32 -6.30
N LEU A 182 -2.24 23.40 -7.15
CA LEU A 182 -0.97 23.42 -7.91
C LEU A 182 0.25 24.08 -7.22
N CYS A 183 1.13 23.26 -6.67
CA CYS A 183 2.57 23.53 -6.65
C CYS A 183 3.30 22.25 -7.01
N VAL A 184 3.75 22.16 -8.28
CA VAL A 184 4.68 21.12 -8.74
C VAL A 184 6.05 21.46 -8.15
N PRO A 185 6.66 20.60 -7.32
CA PRO A 185 8.01 20.83 -6.86
C PRO A 185 8.95 20.09 -7.81
N TRP A 186 9.95 20.86 -8.27
CA TRP A 186 11.27 20.44 -8.75
C TRP A 186 11.56 21.01 -10.13
N TRP A 187 12.51 21.93 -10.17
CA TRP A 187 13.78 21.80 -10.88
C TRP A 187 14.66 22.98 -10.42
N CYS A 188 15.57 22.72 -9.48
CA CYS A 188 16.76 23.55 -9.31
C CYS A 188 17.86 22.91 -10.17
N CYS A 189 18.09 23.49 -11.35
CA CYS A 189 19.35 23.27 -12.07
C CYS A 189 20.46 24.09 -11.39
N CYS A 190 21.66 23.51 -11.35
CA CYS A 190 22.92 24.15 -10.98
C CYS A 190 23.24 25.38 -11.82
#